data_AF-A0A183D6M6-F1
#
_entry.id   AF-A0A183D6M6-F1
#
_cell.length_a   1.000
_cell.length_b   1.000
_cell.length_c   1.000
_cell.angle_alpha   90.00
_cell.angle_beta   90.00
_cell.angle_gamma   90.00
#
_symmetry.space_group_name_H-M   'P 1'
#
loop_
_entity.id
_entity.type
_entity.pdbx_description
1 polymer ?
#
loop_
_entity_poly.entity_id
_entity_poly.type
_entity_poly.pdbx_seq_one_letter_code
_entity_poly.pdbx_strand_id
1 'polypeptide(L)'
;MLKDLSTLEVFLNQRRNALDNVLHCWRTRGAEAAVGEAARSGDLAVLVELVDAFNHAPSVWNLTLCTVILPHIEPLLGANNEDYVEVSYGYILHSYLFGKE
;
A
#
# COMPACT_ATOMS: atom_id res chain seq x y z
N MET A 1 -9.24 -16.31 23.23
CA MET A 1 -7.79 -16.16 23.47
C MET A 1 -6.94 -17.00 22.52
N LEU A 2 -6.92 -18.34 22.60
CA LEU A 2 -6.12 -19.17 21.67
C LEU A 2 -6.56 -19.08 20.19
N LYS A 3 -7.88 -18.99 19.94
CA LYS A 3 -8.43 -18.80 18.59
C LYS A 3 -8.09 -17.45 17.96
N ASP A 4 -7.90 -16.43 18.80
CA ASP A 4 -7.61 -15.06 18.35
C ASP A 4 -6.14 -14.96 17.91
N LEU A 5 -5.24 -15.61 18.65
CA LEU A 5 -3.83 -15.70 18.30
C LEU A 5 -3.62 -16.46 16.98
N SER A 6 -4.26 -17.63 16.81
CA SER A 6 -4.14 -18.39 15.56
C SER A 6 -4.72 -17.63 14.36
N THR A 7 -5.79 -16.86 14.56
CA THR A 7 -6.38 -16.03 13.51
C THR A 7 -5.46 -14.87 13.13
N LEU A 8 -4.85 -14.23 14.13
CA LEU A 8 -3.86 -13.18 13.91
C LEU A 8 -2.62 -13.69 13.18
N GLU A 9 -2.09 -14.86 13.56
CA GLU A 9 -0.95 -15.49 12.89
C GLU A 9 -1.24 -15.78 11.41
N VAL A 10 -2.43 -16.31 11.11
CA VAL A 10 -2.87 -16.55 9.72
C VAL A 10 -2.93 -15.25 8.94
N PHE A 11 -3.54 -14.21 9.51
CA PHE A 11 -3.67 -12.90 8.87
C PHE A 11 -2.30 -12.26 8.59
N LEU A 12 -1.40 -12.25 9.57
CA LEU A 12 -0.04 -11.72 9.41
C LEU A 12 0.74 -12.50 8.35
N ASN A 13 0.60 -13.83 8.32
CA ASN A 13 1.27 -14.66 7.33
C ASN A 13 0.73 -14.42 5.91
N GLN A 14 -0.58 -14.22 5.78
CA GLN A 14 -1.20 -13.84 4.50
C GLN A 14 -0.66 -12.51 3.98
N ARG A 15 -0.60 -11.49 4.84
CA ARG A 15 -0.04 -10.18 4.48
C ARG A 15 1.43 -10.27 4.09
N ARG A 16 2.25 -11.00 4.87
CA ARG A 16 3.66 -11.22 4.54
C ARG A 16 3.83 -11.82 3.15
N ASN A 17 3.08 -12.86 2.83
CA ASN A 17 3.14 -13.50 1.52
C ASN A 17 2.73 -12.53 0.38
N ALA A 18 1.73 -11.67 0.62
CA ALA A 18 1.34 -10.65 -0.34
C ALA A 18 2.46 -9.63 -0.57
N LEU A 19 3.11 -9.15 0.49
CA LEU A 19 4.25 -8.23 0.41
C LEU A 19 5.45 -8.86 -0.32
N ASP A 20 5.75 -10.13 -0.07
CA ASP A 20 6.81 -10.85 -0.76
C ASP A 20 6.53 -10.94 -2.28
N ASN A 21 5.28 -11.21 -2.66
CA ASN A 21 4.86 -11.22 -4.07
C ASN A 21 4.97 -9.85 -4.72
N VAL A 22 4.53 -8.80 -4.01
CA VAL A 22 4.62 -7.41 -4.48
C VAL A 22 6.07 -6.98 -4.65
N LEU A 23 6.95 -7.28 -3.68
CA LEU A 23 8.37 -7.00 -3.76
C LEU A 23 9.05 -7.73 -4.92
N HIS A 24 8.70 -9.01 -5.11
CA HIS A 24 9.18 -9.78 -6.26
C HIS A 24 8.70 -9.16 -7.59
N CYS A 25 7.43 -8.77 -7.67
CA CYS A 25 6.86 -8.10 -8.83
C CYS A 25 7.57 -6.78 -9.13
N TRP A 26 7.82 -5.96 -8.10
CA TRP A 26 8.55 -4.71 -8.26
C TRP A 26 9.95 -4.94 -8.84
N ARG A 27 10.72 -5.87 -8.28
CA ARG A 27 12.08 -6.17 -8.72
C ARG A 27 12.17 -6.72 -10.15
N THR A 28 11.13 -7.40 -10.62
CA THR A 28 11.14 -8.11 -11.92
C THR A 28 10.37 -7.40 -13.02
N ARG A 29 9.32 -6.65 -12.68
CA ARG A 29 8.35 -6.06 -13.61
C ARG A 29 8.14 -4.56 -13.41
N GLY A 30 8.79 -3.96 -12.40
CA GLY A 30 8.73 -2.52 -12.15
C GLY A 30 7.60 -2.07 -11.23
N ALA A 31 7.62 -0.78 -10.87
CA ALA A 31 6.73 -0.19 -9.87
C ALA A 31 5.25 -0.24 -10.25
N GLU A 32 4.92 0.04 -11.52
CA GLU A 32 3.54 0.03 -12.02
C GLU A 32 2.91 -1.37 -11.89
N ALA A 33 3.65 -2.41 -12.24
CA ALA A 33 3.20 -3.80 -12.09
C ALA A 33 3.04 -4.21 -10.62
N ALA A 34 3.88 -3.67 -9.72
CA ALA A 34 3.78 -3.91 -8.30
C ALA A 34 2.51 -3.31 -7.69
N VAL A 35 2.07 -2.13 -8.15
CA VAL A 35 0.80 -1.53 -7.71
C VAL A 35 -0.39 -2.42 -8.08
N GLY A 36 -0.41 -2.94 -9.32
CA GLY A 36 -1.44 -3.89 -9.75
C GLY A 36 -1.44 -5.18 -8.92
N GLU A 37 -0.26 -5.70 -8.57
CA GLU A 37 -0.13 -6.88 -7.71
C GLU A 37 -0.59 -6.61 -6.27
N ALA A 38 -0.28 -5.43 -5.72
CA ALA A 38 -0.74 -5.00 -4.40
C ALA A 38 -2.26 -4.86 -4.35
N ALA A 39 -2.85 -4.23 -5.37
CA ALA A 39 -4.31 -4.10 -5.49
C ALA A 39 -5.02 -5.47 -5.58
N ARG A 40 -4.40 -6.44 -6.28
CA ARG A 40 -4.93 -7.80 -6.41
C ARG A 40 -4.90 -8.60 -5.11
N SER A 41 -4.09 -8.21 -4.13
CA SER A 41 -4.03 -8.88 -2.82
C SER A 41 -5.36 -8.77 -2.04
N GLY A 42 -6.16 -7.73 -2.31
CA GLY A 42 -7.38 -7.44 -1.56
C GLY A 42 -7.14 -6.92 -0.13
N ASP A 43 -5.89 -6.79 0.32
CA ASP A 43 -5.50 -6.18 1.59
C ASP A 43 -4.93 -4.79 1.32
N LEU A 44 -5.69 -3.77 1.71
CA LEU A 44 -5.31 -2.39 1.52
C LEU A 44 -3.97 -2.04 2.19
N ALA A 45 -3.65 -2.65 3.33
CA ALA A 45 -2.40 -2.38 4.02
C ALA A 45 -1.18 -2.65 3.14
N VAL A 46 -1.27 -3.64 2.24
CA VAL A 46 -0.20 -3.97 1.29
C VAL A 46 0.05 -2.82 0.31
N LEU A 47 -1.00 -2.16 -0.18
CA LEU A 47 -0.87 -0.99 -1.05
C LEU A 47 -0.27 0.20 -0.30
N VAL A 48 -0.69 0.42 0.96
CA VAL A 48 -0.15 1.49 1.82
C VAL A 48 1.34 1.28 2.07
N GLU A 49 1.75 0.07 2.44
CA GLU A 49 3.17 -0.27 2.66
C GLU A 49 4.01 -0.12 1.37
N LEU A 50 3.46 -0.47 0.20
CA LEU A 50 4.13 -0.25 -1.08
C LEU A 50 4.33 1.24 -1.39
N VAL A 51 3.31 2.06 -1.16
CA VAL A 51 3.39 3.52 -1.37
C VAL A 51 4.39 4.14 -0.41
N ASP A 52 4.43 3.69 0.85
CA ASP A 52 5.46 4.11 1.82
C ASP A 52 6.87 3.76 1.35
N ALA A 53 7.08 2.55 0.82
CA ALA A 53 8.35 2.16 0.22
C ALA A 53 8.75 3.05 -0.98
N PHE A 54 7.79 3.49 -1.81
CA PHE A 54 8.06 4.47 -2.87
C PHE A 54 8.42 5.85 -2.32
N ASN A 55 7.82 6.28 -1.22
CA ASN A 55 8.17 7.55 -0.55
C ASN A 55 9.62 7.56 -0.04
N HIS A 56 10.14 6.38 0.32
CA HIS A 56 11.55 6.19 0.67
C HIS A 56 12.49 6.10 -0.56
N ALA A 57 11.96 6.02 -1.78
CA ALA A 57 12.71 5.97 -3.03
C ALA A 57 12.18 6.99 -4.05
N PRO A 58 12.43 8.31 -3.86
CA PRO A 58 11.82 9.37 -4.67
C PRO A 58 11.99 9.22 -6.19
N SER A 59 13.08 8.61 -6.64
CA SER A 59 13.36 8.36 -8.06
C SER A 59 12.38 7.40 -8.75
N VAL A 60 11.57 6.66 -7.98
CA VAL A 60 10.54 5.75 -8.50
C VAL A 60 9.33 6.53 -9.01
N TRP A 61 9.07 7.72 -8.44
CA TRP A 61 7.90 8.51 -8.78
C TRP A 61 7.99 9.10 -10.19
N ASN A 62 6.93 8.89 -10.95
CA ASN A 62 6.71 9.51 -12.24
C ASN A 62 5.20 9.62 -12.50
N LEU A 63 4.82 10.39 -13.52
CA LEU A 63 3.42 10.66 -13.83
C LEU A 63 2.63 9.37 -14.13
N THR A 64 3.24 8.41 -14.82
CA THR A 64 2.60 7.12 -15.14
C THR A 64 2.24 6.36 -13.87
N LEU A 65 3.18 6.25 -12.93
CA LEU A 65 2.94 5.59 -11.65
C LEU A 65 1.80 6.26 -10.87
N CYS A 66 1.73 7.58 -10.87
CA CYS A 66 0.62 8.31 -10.25
C CYS A 66 -0.74 7.93 -10.87
N THR A 67 -0.81 7.79 -12.21
CA THR A 67 -2.07 7.38 -12.87
C THR A 67 -2.49 5.95 -12.53
N VAL A 68 -1.53 5.07 -12.23
CA VAL A 68 -1.80 3.68 -11.82
C VAL A 68 -2.25 3.62 -10.35
N ILE A 69 -1.70 4.46 -9.47
CA ILE A 69 -2.05 4.47 -8.03
C ILE A 69 -3.42 5.12 -7.79
N LEU A 70 -3.76 6.19 -8.53
CA LEU A 70 -4.94 7.01 -8.28
C LEU A 70 -6.27 6.24 -8.14
N PRO A 71 -6.60 5.26 -9.02
CA PRO A 71 -7.84 4.49 -8.90
C PRO A 71 -7.92 3.62 -7.64
N HIS A 72 -6.77 3.26 -7.06
CA HIS A 72 -6.71 2.41 -5.87
C HIS A 72 -6.76 3.20 -4.56
N ILE A 73 -6.50 4.50 -4.60
CA ILE A 73 -6.63 5.41 -3.45
C ILE A 73 -8.00 6.09 -3.39
N GLU A 74 -8.73 6.19 -4.51
CA GLU A 74 -10.07 6.77 -4.56
C GLU A 74 -11.08 6.12 -3.59
N PRO A 75 -11.13 4.76 -3.43
CA PRO A 75 -11.97 4.12 -2.43
C PRO A 75 -11.61 4.50 -0.98
N LEU A 76 -10.38 4.95 -0.74
CA LEU A 76 -9.89 5.34 0.60
C LEU A 76 -10.38 6.72 1.01
N LEU A 77 -10.59 7.58 0.02
CA LEU A 77 -11.09 8.93 0.22
C LEU A 77 -12.62 8.94 0.37
N GLY A 78 -13.31 7.94 -0.20
CA GLY A 78 -14.77 7.78 -0.11
C GLY A 78 -15.28 6.95 1.07
N ALA A 79 -14.41 6.21 1.76
CA ALA A 79 -14.79 5.46 2.95
C ALA A 79 -14.91 6.41 4.16
N ASN A 80 -16.15 6.72 4.58
CA ASN A 80 -16.49 7.44 5.81
C ASN A 80 -16.11 6.66 7.09
N ASN A 81 -14.86 6.21 7.22
CA ASN A 81 -14.33 5.57 8.42
C ASN A 81 -13.28 6.50 9.02
N GLU A 82 -13.66 7.28 10.03
CA GLU A 82 -12.76 8.18 10.78
C GLU A 82 -11.45 7.49 11.22
N ASP A 83 -11.49 6.20 11.54
CA ASP A 83 -10.32 5.40 11.94
C ASP A 83 -9.31 5.13 10.80
N TYR A 84 -9.77 5.06 9.55
CA TYR A 84 -8.88 4.95 8.37
C TYR A 84 -8.49 6.31 7.84
N VAL A 85 -9.27 7.36 8.09
CA VAL A 85 -8.94 8.72 7.67
C VAL A 85 -7.68 9.20 8.38
N GLU A 86 -7.49 8.99 9.69
CA GLU A 86 -6.30 9.51 10.38
C GLU A 86 -4.99 8.80 9.99
N VAL A 87 -5.01 7.46 9.88
CA VAL A 87 -3.81 6.68 9.52
C VAL A 87 -3.51 6.77 8.01
N SER A 88 -4.54 6.76 7.16
CA SER A 88 -4.35 6.82 5.70
C SER A 88 -4.13 8.26 5.21
N TYR A 89 -4.83 9.28 5.75
CA TYR A 89 -4.51 10.67 5.41
C TYR A 89 -3.17 11.09 6.02
N GLY A 90 -2.85 10.70 7.26
CA GLY A 90 -1.59 11.08 7.89
C GLY A 90 -0.35 10.58 7.15
N TYR A 91 -0.34 9.33 6.69
CA TYR A 91 0.81 8.77 5.98
C TYR A 91 0.82 9.08 4.48
N ILE A 92 -0.33 9.04 3.81
CA ILE A 92 -0.42 9.25 2.37
C ILE A 92 -0.37 10.75 2.05
N LEU A 93 -1.12 11.64 2.73
CA LEU A 93 -1.06 13.09 2.43
C LEU A 93 0.20 13.80 2.92
N HIS A 94 0.78 13.40 4.06
CA HIS A 94 2.07 13.97 4.47
C HIS A 94 3.16 13.66 3.45
N SER A 95 3.11 12.49 2.81
CA SER A 95 4.04 12.11 1.75
C SER A 95 3.66 12.66 0.37
N TYR A 96 2.36 12.84 0.08
CA TYR A 96 1.84 13.39 -1.19
C TYR A 96 1.97 14.92 -1.30
N LEU A 97 1.92 15.68 -0.19
CA LEU A 97 1.94 17.16 -0.21
C LEU A 97 3.24 17.76 0.32
N PHE A 98 3.87 17.10 1.29
CA PHE A 98 5.15 17.53 1.86
C PHE A 98 6.21 16.50 1.52
N GLY A 99 6.51 16.39 0.21
CA GLY A 99 7.77 15.84 -0.23
C GLY A 99 8.86 16.45 0.64
N LYS A 100 9.51 15.61 1.43
CA LYS A 100 10.45 16.02 2.48
C LYS A 100 11.43 17.06 1.94
N GLU A 101 11.33 18.28 2.48
CA GLU A 101 12.50 19.15 2.65
C GLU A 101 13.53 18.46 3.57
#